data_AF-A0A658NNL0-F1
#
_entry.id   AF-A0A658NNL0-F1
#
_cell.length_a   1.000
_cell.length_b   1.000
_cell.length_c   1.000
_cell.angle_alpha   90.00
_cell.angle_beta   90.00
_cell.angle_gamma   90.00
#
_symmetry.space_group_name_H-M   'P 1'
#
loop_
_entity.id
_entity.type
_entity.pdbx_description
1 polymer ?
#
loop_
_entity_poly.entity_id
_entity_poly.type
_entity_poly.pdbx_seq_one_letter_code
_entity_poly.pdbx_strand_id
1 'polypeptide(L)'
;LCDCTSAQLVVGEAAALPLGCSREAVRVAHGTRLVFGNEVVRVLSTPGHTPGCLSYLWRDRLFCGDAFDVGSCCAGDGEADPGAL
;
A
#
# COMPACT_ATOMS: atom_id res chain seq x y z
N LEU A 1 -5.97 -18.93 -4.25
CA LEU A 1 -4.79 -18.09 -4.57
C LEU A 1 -3.80 -18.00 -3.40
N CYS A 2 -4.27 -17.78 -2.17
CA CYS A 2 -3.38 -17.45 -1.05
C CYS A 2 -2.81 -18.69 -0.31
N ASP A 3 -3.54 -19.80 -0.26
CA ASP A 3 -3.04 -21.05 0.37
C ASP A 3 -1.97 -21.75 -0.49
N CYS A 4 -1.87 -21.34 -1.76
CA CYS A 4 -0.88 -21.84 -2.71
C CYS A 4 0.39 -20.96 -2.77
N THR A 5 0.40 -19.79 -2.12
CA THR A 5 1.44 -18.76 -2.31
C THR A 5 2.10 -18.28 -1.02
N SER A 6 1.59 -18.68 0.16
CA SER A 6 2.08 -18.20 1.47
C SER A 6 2.07 -16.68 1.65
N ALA A 7 1.34 -15.95 0.80
CA ALA A 7 1.24 -14.50 0.88
C ALA A 7 0.52 -14.07 2.16
N GLN A 8 1.01 -12.98 2.77
CA GLN A 8 0.43 -12.38 3.95
C GLN A 8 -0.29 -11.08 3.60
N LEU A 9 -1.43 -10.84 4.25
CA LEU A 9 -2.13 -9.56 4.16
C LEU A 9 -1.44 -8.56 5.09
N VAL A 10 -0.98 -7.44 4.55
CA VAL A 10 -0.37 -6.34 5.30
C VAL A 10 -1.31 -5.14 5.28
N VAL A 11 -1.56 -4.54 6.45
CA VAL A 11 -2.46 -3.39 6.60
C VAL A 11 -1.88 -2.33 7.53
N GLY A 12 -2.22 -1.06 7.29
CA GLY A 12 -1.84 0.04 8.18
C GLY A 12 -2.53 -0.06 9.54
N GLU A 13 -1.91 0.50 10.59
CA GLU A 13 -2.48 0.52 11.94
C GLU A 13 -3.89 1.14 11.98
N ALA A 14 -4.10 2.23 11.24
CA ALA A 14 -5.38 2.94 11.13
C ALA A 14 -6.36 2.32 10.11
N ALA A 15 -6.00 1.20 9.46
CA ALA A 15 -6.88 0.55 8.50
C ALA A 15 -8.04 -0.18 9.21
N ALA A 16 -9.26 0.11 8.76
CA ALA A 16 -10.45 -0.66 9.12
C ALA A 16 -10.46 -1.98 8.34
N LEU A 17 -10.58 -3.10 9.05
CA LEU A 17 -10.73 -4.41 8.43
C LEU A 17 -12.23 -4.72 8.26
N PRO A 18 -12.68 -5.25 7.11
CA PRO A 18 -14.06 -5.66 6.91
C PRO A 18 -14.50 -6.71 7.93
N LEU A 19 -15.76 -6.63 8.38
CA LEU A 19 -16.39 -7.68 9.19
C LEU A 19 -16.35 -9.00 8.41
N GLY A 20 -15.84 -10.06 9.06
CA GLY A 20 -15.67 -11.37 8.43
C GLY A 20 -14.34 -11.60 7.72
N CYS A 21 -13.40 -10.66 7.78
CA CYS A 21 -12.01 -10.94 7.43
C CYS A 21 -11.42 -11.93 8.46
N SER A 22 -11.46 -13.22 8.15
CA SER A 22 -10.95 -14.30 9.01
C SER A 22 -9.43 -14.48 8.94
N ARG A 23 -8.74 -13.73 8.05
CA ARG A 23 -7.29 -13.81 7.89
C ARG A 23 -6.58 -12.92 8.90
N GLU A 24 -5.55 -13.48 9.51
CA GLU A 24 -4.61 -12.73 10.34
C GLU A 24 -3.82 -11.75 9.47
N ALA A 25 -4.13 -10.46 9.59
CA ALA A 25 -3.46 -9.38 8.88
C ALA A 25 -2.28 -8.87 9.72
N VAL A 26 -1.12 -8.72 9.09
CA VAL A 26 0.05 -8.10 9.69
C VAL A 26 -0.18 -6.59 9.71
N ARG A 27 -0.32 -6.02 10.91
CA ARG A 27 -0.42 -4.58 11.10
C ARG A 27 0.97 -3.95 11.08
N VAL A 28 1.10 -2.86 10.32
CA VAL A 28 2.40 -2.19 10.13
C VAL A 28 2.25 -0.68 10.33
N ALA A 29 3.32 -0.11 10.89
CA ALA A 29 3.43 1.31 11.17
C ALA A 29 4.37 1.98 10.15
N HIS A 30 4.43 3.32 10.19
CA HIS A 30 5.46 4.05 9.49
C HIS A 30 6.85 3.56 9.90
N GLY A 31 7.74 3.34 8.93
CA GLY A 31 9.11 2.88 9.16
C GLY A 31 9.26 1.36 9.32
N THR A 32 8.16 0.59 9.37
CA THR A 32 8.23 -0.88 9.35
C THR A 32 9.00 -1.37 8.12
N ARG A 33 9.79 -2.42 8.29
CA ARG A 33 10.57 -3.06 7.22
C ARG A 33 10.01 -4.45 6.94
N LEU A 34 9.55 -4.66 5.72
CA LEU A 34 9.08 -5.94 5.23
C LEU A 34 10.21 -6.61 4.46
N VAL A 35 10.60 -7.82 4.89
CA VAL A 35 11.75 -8.54 4.33
C VAL A 35 11.24 -9.72 3.52
N PHE A 36 11.75 -9.88 2.31
CA PHE A 36 11.49 -11.04 1.46
C PHE A 36 12.74 -11.40 0.65
N GLY A 37 13.23 -12.63 0.79
CA GLY A 37 14.54 -13.00 0.27
C GLY A 37 15.63 -12.05 0.79
N ASN A 38 16.36 -11.41 -0.13
CA ASN A 38 17.40 -10.43 0.18
C ASN A 38 16.92 -8.96 0.03
N GLU A 39 15.61 -8.77 -0.14
CA GLU A 39 15.01 -7.47 -0.39
C GLU A 39 14.33 -6.92 0.86
N VAL A 40 14.25 -5.59 0.93
CA VAL A 40 13.55 -4.86 1.99
C VAL A 40 12.64 -3.82 1.36
N VAL A 41 11.36 -3.88 1.73
CA VAL A 41 10.37 -2.83 1.48
C VAL A 41 10.19 -2.03 2.75
N ARG A 42 10.30 -0.70 2.65
CA ARG A 42 10.04 0.23 3.76
C ARG A 42 8.61 0.75 3.67
N VAL A 43 7.88 0.64 4.77
CA VAL A 43 6.52 1.15 4.89
C VAL A 43 6.56 2.63 5.24
N LEU A 44 5.80 3.43 4.50
CA LEU A 44 5.58 4.85 4.76
C LEU A 44 4.08 5.06 4.95
N SER A 45 3.65 5.52 6.12
CA SER A 45 2.26 5.96 6.28
C SER A 45 1.99 7.17 5.39
N THR A 46 1.00 7.08 4.52
CA THR A 46 0.57 8.15 3.61
C THR A 46 -0.95 8.31 3.70
N PRO A 47 -1.49 8.69 4.88
CA PRO A 47 -2.91 8.90 5.05
C PRO A 47 -3.40 10.04 4.15
N GLY A 48 -4.61 9.90 3.62
CA GLY A 48 -5.19 10.83 2.65
C GLY A 48 -6.47 10.23 2.08
N HIS A 49 -6.35 9.49 0.97
CA HIS A 49 -7.45 8.75 0.34
C HIS A 49 -8.21 7.88 1.35
N THR A 50 -7.48 7.17 2.23
CA THR A 50 -8.05 6.61 3.47
C THR A 50 -7.11 6.86 4.67
N PRO A 51 -7.62 6.78 5.91
CA PRO A 51 -6.77 6.89 7.11
C PRO A 51 -5.69 5.81 7.22
N GLY A 52 -5.92 4.64 6.61
CA GLY A 52 -5.02 3.49 6.65
C GLY A 52 -4.07 3.36 5.46
N CYS A 53 -4.04 4.34 4.55
CA CYS A 53 -3.20 4.30 3.36
C CYS A 53 -1.71 4.24 3.70
N LEU A 54 -1.00 3.36 2.98
CA LEU A 54 0.43 3.14 3.06
C LEU A 54 1.05 3.28 1.68
N SER A 55 2.29 3.77 1.65
CA SER A 55 3.19 3.67 0.51
C SER A 55 4.36 2.74 0.85
N TYR A 56 4.93 2.11 -0.17
CA TYR A 56 6.00 1.13 -0.05
C TYR A 56 7.21 1.58 -0.87
N LEU A 57 8.31 1.90 -0.18
CA LEU A 57 9.58 2.21 -0.82
C LEU A 57 10.40 0.93 -0.95
N TRP A 58 10.66 0.52 -2.19
CA TRP A 58 11.52 -0.62 -2.52
C TRP A 58 12.66 -0.13 -3.42
N ARG A 59 13.89 -0.17 -2.89
CA ARG A 59 15.07 0.40 -3.55
C ARG A 59 14.82 1.88 -3.91
N ASP A 60 14.77 2.19 -5.20
CA ASP A 60 14.53 3.51 -5.78
C ASP A 60 13.09 3.70 -6.30
N ARG A 61 12.19 2.73 -6.05
CA ARG A 61 10.80 2.73 -6.52
C ARG A 61 9.82 2.92 -5.36
N LEU A 62 8.84 3.79 -5.57
CA LEU A 62 7.75 4.02 -4.64
C LEU A 62 6.45 3.46 -5.21
N PHE A 63 5.82 2.55 -4.49
CA PHE A 63 4.44 2.15 -4.72
C PHE A 63 3.56 2.97 -3.77
N CYS A 64 2.81 3.93 -4.30
CA CYS A 64 2.08 4.90 -3.49
C CYS A 64 0.58 4.60 -3.33
N GLY A 65 0.08 3.54 -3.96
CA GLY A 65 -1.37 3.33 -4.09
C GLY A 65 -2.02 4.57 -4.68
N ASP A 66 -3.19 4.94 -4.17
CA ASP A 66 -3.96 6.09 -4.67
C ASP A 66 -3.58 7.39 -3.95
N ALA A 67 -2.41 7.43 -3.28
CA ALA A 67 -1.94 8.64 -2.60
C ALA A 67 -1.49 9.72 -3.60
N PHE A 68 -0.93 9.31 -4.73
CA PHE A 68 -0.57 10.17 -5.85
C PHE A 68 -0.95 9.47 -7.14
N ASP A 69 -1.27 10.27 -8.14
CA ASP A 69 -1.70 9.77 -9.42
C ASP A 69 -1.00 10.54 -10.55
N VAL A 70 -0.72 9.85 -11.65
CA VAL A 70 0.16 10.37 -12.70
C VAL A 70 -0.59 11.41 -13.51
N GLY A 71 -0.28 12.68 -13.28
CA GLY A 71 -0.94 13.81 -13.95
C GLY A 71 -2.04 14.48 -13.13
N SER A 72 -2.28 14.05 -11.89
CA SER A 72 -3.27 14.69 -10.99
C SER A 72 -2.86 16.08 -10.49
N CYS A 73 -1.68 16.58 -10.87
CA CYS A 73 -1.34 18.00 -10.71
C CYS A 73 -2.20 18.92 -11.59
N CYS A 74 -2.88 18.37 -12.60
CA CYS A 74 -3.88 19.08 -13.40
C CYS A 74 -5.19 19.23 -12.62
N ALA A 75 -5.89 20.34 -12.77
CA ALA A 75 -7.17 20.57 -12.08
C ALA A 75 -8.20 19.51 -12.51
N GLY A 76 -8.56 18.62 -11.59
CA GLY A 76 -9.54 17.54 -11.77
C GLY A 76 -9.65 16.68 -10.51
N ASP A 77 -10.78 16.02 -10.32
CA ASP A 77 -11.08 15.13 -9.19
C ASP A 77 -10.99 13.64 -9.56
N GLY A 78 -10.55 13.33 -10.78
CA GLY A 78 -10.46 11.98 -11.32
C GLY A 78 -9.06 11.37 -11.25
N GLU A 79 -9.01 10.04 -11.13
CA GLU A 79 -7.80 9.23 -11.27
C GLU A 79 -7.43 9.08 -12.75
N ALA A 80 -6.15 9.25 -13.06
CA ALA A 80 -5.54 9.14 -14.36
C ALA A 80 -5.21 7.68 -14.65
N ASP A 81 -5.28 7.31 -15.94
CA ASP A 81 -4.85 6.00 -16.39
C ASP A 81 -3.37 6.06 -16.77
N PRO A 82 -2.44 5.49 -15.97
CA PRO A 82 -1.03 5.49 -16.31
C PRO A 82 -0.71 4.66 -17.57
N GLY A 83 -1.59 3.75 -18.00
CA GLY A 83 -1.45 2.99 -19.25
C GLY A 83 -1.76 3.81 -20.51
N ALA A 84 -2.37 4.98 -20.35
CA ALA A 84 -2.67 5.91 -21.43
C ALA A 84 -1.57 6.97 -21.67
N LEU A 85 -0.47 6.91 -20.91
CA LEU A 85 0.67 7.84 -20.98
C LEU A 85 1.83 7.31 -21.84
#